data_AF-A0A146MC58-F1
#
_entry.id   AF-A0A146MC58-F1
#
_cell.length_a   1.000
_cell.length_b   1.000
_cell.length_c   1.000
_cell.angle_alpha   90.00
_cell.angle_beta   90.00
_cell.angle_gamma   90.00
#
_symmetry.space_group_name_H-M   'P 1'
#
loop_
_entity.id
_entity.type
_entity.pdbx_description
1 polymer ?
#
loop_
_entity_poly.entity_id
_entity_poly.type
_entity_poly.pdbx_seq_one_letter_code
_entity_poly.pdbx_strand_id
1 'polypeptide(L)'
;METREAIANGALDIDFVINVGELKNRNYRYIYNEIKAIVDACAADVVVKVIFEVCLLTPEEIIDVAILSVAAGAHFVKTSTGFSTSGATPEAIDSMLTVVGPNALVKASGGVRDKDVVLQYLRAGVRRIGTSAGIDICKL
;
A
#
# COMPACT_ATOMS: atom_id res chain seq x y z
N MET A 1 -7.75 0.77 -19.68
CA MET A 1 -7.01 0.61 -18.42
C MET A 1 -8.02 0.37 -17.33
N GLU A 2 -7.83 -0.69 -16.55
CA GLU A 2 -8.77 -1.15 -15.52
C GLU A 2 -9.16 -0.05 -14.52
N THR A 3 -8.22 0.80 -14.10
CA THR A 3 -8.48 1.96 -13.22
C THR A 3 -9.63 2.83 -13.70
N ARG A 4 -9.68 3.18 -14.99
CA ARG A 4 -10.72 4.07 -15.54
C ARG A 4 -12.08 3.39 -15.57
N GLU A 5 -12.09 2.09 -15.84
CA GLU A 5 -13.31 1.29 -15.84
C GLU A 5 -13.86 1.13 -14.42
N ALA A 6 -12.99 0.84 -13.43
CA ALA A 6 -13.38 0.78 -12.03
C ALA A 6 -13.98 2.11 -11.54
N ILE A 7 -13.37 3.24 -11.91
CA ILE A 7 -13.89 4.57 -11.57
C ILE A 7 -15.23 4.84 -12.27
N ALA A 8 -15.37 4.50 -13.56
CA ALA A 8 -16.64 4.62 -14.27
C ALA A 8 -17.76 3.77 -13.63
N ASN A 9 -17.39 2.66 -12.99
CA ASN A 9 -18.30 1.80 -12.22
C ASN A 9 -18.51 2.26 -10.77
N GLY A 10 -17.99 3.43 -10.37
CA GLY A 10 -18.24 4.06 -9.08
C GLY A 10 -17.18 3.79 -8.00
N ALA A 11 -16.01 3.26 -8.35
CA ALA A 11 -14.92 3.09 -7.38
C ALA A 11 -14.34 4.46 -6.96
N LEU A 12 -14.27 4.70 -5.65
CA LEU A 12 -13.63 5.88 -5.03
C LEU A 12 -12.22 5.59 -4.50
N ASP A 13 -11.81 4.33 -4.56
CA ASP A 13 -10.58 3.82 -4.00
C ASP A 13 -9.98 2.82 -5.00
N ILE A 14 -8.70 3.02 -5.35
CA ILE A 14 -7.95 2.12 -6.22
C ILE A 14 -6.74 1.59 -5.44
N ASP A 15 -6.72 0.28 -5.18
CA ASP A 15 -5.57 -0.44 -4.64
C ASP A 15 -4.97 -1.27 -5.79
N PHE A 16 -3.76 -0.96 -6.23
CA PHE A 16 -3.08 -1.75 -7.28
C PHE A 16 -1.73 -2.28 -6.81
N VAL A 17 -1.23 -3.31 -7.47
CA VAL A 17 0.04 -3.97 -7.14
C VAL A 17 1.14 -3.49 -8.07
N ILE A 18 2.31 -3.16 -7.51
CA ILE A 18 3.48 -2.82 -8.33
C ILE A 18 3.96 -4.02 -9.14
N ASN A 19 4.66 -3.75 -10.23
CA ASN A 19 5.44 -4.79 -10.89
C ASN A 19 6.70 -5.17 -10.08
N VAL A 20 6.58 -6.20 -9.22
CA VAL A 20 7.68 -6.69 -8.38
C VAL A 20 8.90 -7.12 -9.22
N GLY A 21 8.69 -7.70 -10.40
CA GLY A 21 9.78 -8.12 -11.29
C GLY A 21 10.63 -6.95 -11.78
N GLU A 22 9.98 -5.85 -12.17
CA GLU A 22 10.67 -4.62 -12.60
C GLU A 22 11.39 -3.94 -11.43
N LEU A 23 10.84 -3.99 -10.21
CA LEU A 23 11.52 -3.51 -9.01
C LEU A 23 12.79 -4.33 -8.73
N LYS A 24 12.72 -5.67 -8.82
CA LYS A 24 13.88 -6.56 -8.65
C LYS A 24 14.96 -6.32 -9.69
N ASN A 25 14.57 -5.93 -10.91
CA ASN A 25 15.47 -5.51 -11.98
C ASN A 25 15.98 -4.07 -11.82
N ARG A 26 15.63 -3.37 -10.72
CA ARG A 26 15.97 -1.97 -10.44
C ARG A 26 15.51 -1.00 -11.53
N ASN A 27 14.43 -1.35 -12.24
CA ASN A 27 13.82 -0.49 -13.24
C ASN A 27 12.91 0.56 -12.58
N TYR A 28 13.51 1.42 -11.76
CA TYR A 28 12.79 2.43 -10.98
C TYR A 28 11.99 3.41 -11.85
N ARG A 29 12.46 3.65 -13.08
CA ARG A 29 11.73 4.47 -14.06
C ARG A 29 10.41 3.82 -14.46
N TYR A 30 10.39 2.50 -14.69
CA TYR A 30 9.16 1.78 -14.96
C TYR A 30 8.19 1.89 -13.78
N ILE A 31 8.66 1.58 -12.57
CA ILE A 31 7.83 1.63 -11.35
C ILE A 31 7.23 3.01 -11.14
N TYR A 32 8.04 4.08 -11.22
CA TYR A 32 7.54 5.45 -11.11
C TYR A 32 6.48 5.77 -12.17
N ASN A 33 6.75 5.44 -13.44
CA ASN A 33 5.83 5.74 -14.54
C ASN A 33 4.52 4.97 -14.42
N GLU A 34 4.56 3.72 -13.97
CA GLU A 34 3.38 2.89 -13.73
C GLU A 34 2.50 3.50 -12.63
N ILE A 35 3.10 3.83 -11.48
CA ILE A 35 2.37 4.48 -10.38
C ILE A 35 1.79 5.81 -10.85
N LYS A 36 2.60 6.64 -11.55
CA LYS A 36 2.17 7.95 -12.02
C LYS A 36 1.03 7.87 -13.03
N ALA A 37 1.06 6.90 -13.95
CA ALA A 37 0.00 6.69 -14.92
C ALA A 37 -1.34 6.31 -14.25
N ILE A 38 -1.30 5.53 -13.17
CA ILE A 38 -2.49 5.17 -12.41
C ILE A 38 -3.02 6.36 -11.61
N VAL A 39 -2.13 7.12 -10.96
CA VAL A 39 -2.48 8.37 -10.27
C VAL A 39 -3.13 9.37 -11.23
N ASP A 40 -2.55 9.58 -12.42
CA ASP A 40 -3.04 10.53 -13.42
C ASP A 40 -4.35 10.12 -14.07
N ALA A 41 -4.71 8.84 -14.00
CA ALA A 41 -5.99 8.36 -14.50
C ALA A 41 -7.12 8.46 -13.47
N CYS A 42 -6.78 8.76 -12.21
CA CYS A 42 -7.75 8.95 -11.15
C CYS A 42 -8.21 10.42 -11.11
N ALA A 43 -9.52 10.63 -10.92
CA ALA A 43 -10.04 11.96 -10.63
C ALA A 43 -9.59 12.41 -9.22
N ALA A 44 -9.72 13.70 -8.91
CA ALA A 44 -9.21 14.29 -7.68
C ALA A 44 -9.82 13.71 -6.38
N ASP A 45 -10.98 13.05 -6.48
CA ASP A 45 -11.71 12.43 -5.39
C ASP A 45 -11.44 10.92 -5.23
N VAL A 46 -10.62 10.33 -6.11
CA VAL A 46 -10.29 8.89 -6.07
C VAL A 46 -8.95 8.66 -5.37
N VAL A 47 -8.98 7.86 -4.30
CA VAL A 47 -7.81 7.56 -3.47
C VAL A 47 -7.02 6.39 -4.04
N VAL A 48 -5.75 6.65 -4.37
CA VAL A 48 -4.80 5.66 -4.92
C VAL A 48 -3.89 5.07 -3.85
N LYS A 49 -3.78 3.74 -3.82
CA LYS A 49 -2.93 2.98 -2.90
C LYS A 49 -2.05 2.00 -3.66
N VAL A 50 -0.75 2.03 -3.35
CA VAL A 50 0.26 1.20 -3.99
C VAL A 50 0.58 0.00 -3.11
N ILE A 51 0.26 -1.22 -3.55
CA ILE A 51 0.59 -2.47 -2.85
C ILE A 51 2.00 -2.89 -3.23
N PHE A 52 2.86 -3.06 -2.22
CA PHE A 52 4.26 -3.44 -2.43
C PHE A 52 4.48 -4.94 -2.52
N GLU A 53 3.63 -5.71 -1.85
CA GLU A 53 3.85 -7.13 -1.56
C GLU A 53 5.15 -7.36 -0.78
N VAL A 54 5.23 -6.73 0.39
CA VAL A 54 6.45 -6.61 1.22
C VAL A 54 7.13 -7.94 1.55
N CYS A 55 6.41 -9.07 1.56
CA CYS A 55 7.00 -10.38 1.82
C CYS A 55 7.96 -10.86 0.71
N LEU A 56 7.96 -10.19 -0.44
CA LEU A 56 8.88 -10.46 -1.55
C LEU A 56 10.04 -9.46 -1.62
N LEU A 57 10.03 -8.42 -0.79
CA LEU A 57 10.94 -7.28 -0.90
C LEU A 57 11.98 -7.27 0.22
N THR A 58 13.16 -6.74 -0.08
CA THR A 58 14.16 -6.41 0.95
C THR A 58 13.79 -5.07 1.62
N PRO A 59 14.35 -4.75 2.80
CA PRO A 59 14.15 -3.45 3.44
C PRO A 59 14.49 -2.26 2.52
N GLU A 60 15.55 -2.37 1.74
CA GLU A 60 15.96 -1.34 0.78
C GLU A 60 14.92 -1.17 -0.33
N GLU A 61 14.39 -2.25 -0.87
CA GLU A 61 13.37 -2.20 -1.93
C GLU A 61 12.04 -1.61 -1.43
N ILE A 62 11.68 -1.85 -0.16
CA ILE A 62 10.52 -1.22 0.50
C ILE A 62 10.71 0.30 0.56
N ILE A 63 11.92 0.75 0.92
CA ILE A 63 12.26 2.18 0.94
C ILE A 63 12.19 2.77 -0.47
N ASP A 64 12.82 2.11 -1.46
CA ASP A 64 12.83 2.55 -2.85
C ASP A 64 11.40 2.76 -3.37
N VAL A 65 10.53 1.76 -3.22
CA VAL A 65 9.16 1.87 -3.74
C VAL A 65 8.29 2.84 -2.95
N ALA A 66 8.53 3.03 -1.65
CA ALA A 66 7.87 4.06 -0.86
C ALA A 66 8.24 5.47 -1.35
N ILE A 67 9.52 5.74 -1.64
CA ILE A 67 9.97 7.00 -2.22
C ILE A 67 9.28 7.24 -3.58
N LEU A 68 9.29 6.24 -4.45
CA LEU A 68 8.69 6.35 -5.79
C LEU A 68 7.18 6.58 -5.72
N SER A 69 6.50 5.92 -4.77
CA SER A 69 5.06 6.07 -4.56
C SER A 69 4.69 7.49 -4.12
N VAL A 70 5.44 8.05 -3.17
CA VAL A 70 5.26 9.43 -2.71
C VAL A 70 5.54 10.42 -3.85
N ALA A 71 6.65 10.24 -4.56
CA ALA A 71 7.03 11.11 -5.68
C ALA A 71 5.99 11.08 -6.82
N ALA A 72 5.35 9.93 -7.05
CA ALA A 72 4.31 9.78 -8.07
C ALA A 72 2.93 10.31 -7.63
N GLY A 73 2.77 10.72 -6.36
CA GLY A 73 1.52 11.29 -5.84
C GLY A 73 0.52 10.26 -5.32
N ALA A 74 0.97 9.05 -4.93
CA ALA A 74 0.10 8.09 -4.29
C ALA A 74 -0.38 8.58 -2.91
N HIS A 75 -1.65 8.32 -2.59
CA HIS A 75 -2.24 8.73 -1.31
C HIS A 75 -1.89 7.74 -0.19
N PHE A 76 -1.76 6.46 -0.55
CA PHE A 76 -1.37 5.41 0.36
C PHE A 76 -0.29 4.50 -0.22
N VAL A 77 0.52 3.97 0.69
CA VAL A 77 1.31 2.77 0.48
C VAL A 77 0.69 1.62 1.28
N LYS A 78 0.69 0.41 0.72
CA LYS A 78 0.02 -0.76 1.27
C LYS A 78 0.97 -1.95 1.30
N THR A 79 0.96 -2.70 2.41
CA THR A 79 1.91 -3.79 2.63
C THR A 79 1.71 -4.95 1.65
N SER A 80 0.55 -5.60 1.68
CA SER A 80 0.40 -6.92 1.05
C SER A 80 -0.97 -7.11 0.39
N THR A 81 -1.03 -8.01 -0.60
CA THR A 81 -2.29 -8.42 -1.22
C THR A 81 -3.09 -9.36 -0.32
N GLY A 82 -2.39 -10.17 0.48
CA GLY A 82 -2.97 -11.26 1.26
C GLY A 82 -2.98 -12.62 0.54
N PHE A 83 -2.39 -12.71 -0.67
CA PHE A 83 -2.32 -13.94 -1.47
C PHE A 83 -0.91 -14.56 -1.53
N SER A 84 0.10 -13.87 -1.00
CA SER A 84 1.49 -14.34 -0.97
C SER A 84 1.84 -15.01 0.37
N THR A 85 3.13 -15.21 0.64
CA THR A 85 3.64 -16.01 1.76
C THR A 85 3.47 -15.37 3.13
N SER A 86 3.45 -14.03 3.22
CA SER A 86 3.18 -13.32 4.47
C SER A 86 2.58 -11.92 4.23
N GLY A 87 2.13 -11.30 5.33
CA GLY A 87 1.40 -10.03 5.32
C GLY A 87 2.22 -8.85 5.83
N ALA A 88 1.55 -7.91 6.51
CA ALA A 88 2.19 -6.79 7.18
C ALA A 88 3.12 -7.29 8.31
N THR A 89 4.30 -6.68 8.43
CA THR A 89 5.22 -6.85 9.57
C THR A 89 5.54 -5.51 10.21
N PRO A 90 5.86 -5.46 11.52
CA PRO A 90 6.28 -4.22 12.18
C PRO A 90 7.43 -3.51 11.47
N GLU A 91 8.42 -4.25 10.97
CA GLU A 91 9.62 -3.71 10.32
C GLU A 91 9.29 -3.04 8.98
N ALA A 92 8.42 -3.68 8.18
CA ALA A 92 7.96 -3.10 6.93
C ALA A 92 7.11 -1.85 7.19
N ILE A 93 6.23 -1.89 8.19
CA ILE A 93 5.39 -0.75 8.58
C ILE A 93 6.25 0.44 9.03
N ASP A 94 7.26 0.21 9.88
CA ASP A 94 8.18 1.25 10.35
C ASP A 94 8.94 1.91 9.20
N SER A 95 9.45 1.08 8.27
CA SER A 95 10.17 1.56 7.08
C SER A 95 9.25 2.40 6.19
N MET A 96 8.03 1.93 5.94
CA MET A 96 7.04 2.65 5.14
C MET A 96 6.64 3.98 5.79
N LEU A 97 6.33 3.99 7.10
CA LEU A 97 5.96 5.19 7.84
C LEU A 97 7.08 6.24 7.83
N THR A 98 8.32 5.80 8.05
CA THR A 98 9.51 6.66 8.03
C THR A 98 9.67 7.36 6.68
N VAL A 99 9.49 6.63 5.59
CA VAL A 99 9.69 7.18 4.23
C VAL A 99 8.52 8.07 3.80
N VAL A 100 7.27 7.66 4.04
CA VAL A 100 6.13 8.46 3.56
C VAL A 100 5.94 9.76 4.33
N GLY A 101 6.29 9.76 5.62
CA GLY A 101 6.15 10.93 6.49
C GLY A 101 4.75 11.56 6.38
N PRO A 102 4.65 12.90 6.21
CA PRO A 102 3.37 13.57 6.06
C PRO A 102 2.78 13.51 4.64
N ASN A 103 3.51 12.97 3.66
CA ASN A 103 3.15 13.10 2.23
C ASN A 103 2.19 12.02 1.75
N ALA A 104 2.18 10.85 2.41
CA ALA A 104 1.26 9.76 2.13
C ALA A 104 0.94 8.98 3.40
N LEU A 105 -0.06 8.10 3.33
CA LEU A 105 -0.53 7.31 4.47
C LEU A 105 -0.18 5.83 4.30
N VAL A 106 -0.11 5.09 5.41
CA VAL A 106 0.15 3.63 5.38
C VAL A 106 -1.13 2.84 5.61
N LYS A 107 -1.34 1.80 4.80
CA LYS A 107 -2.35 0.77 4.96
C LYS A 107 -1.70 -0.57 5.28
N ALA A 108 -1.95 -1.12 6.46
CA ALA A 108 -1.51 -2.47 6.82
C ALA A 108 -2.54 -3.51 6.36
N SER A 109 -2.11 -4.52 5.63
CA SER A 109 -2.96 -5.63 5.18
C SER A 109 -2.19 -6.95 5.06
N GLY A 110 -2.95 -8.05 5.05
CA GLY A 110 -2.41 -9.41 5.09
C GLY A 110 -2.13 -9.86 6.53
N GLY A 111 -2.85 -10.86 7.01
CA GLY A 111 -2.62 -11.48 8.33
C GLY A 111 -3.08 -10.69 9.56
N VAL A 112 -3.57 -9.44 9.43
CA VAL A 112 -4.00 -8.62 10.57
C VAL A 112 -5.38 -9.06 11.08
N ARG A 113 -5.42 -9.97 12.05
CA ARG A 113 -6.68 -10.55 12.60
C ARG A 113 -6.94 -10.21 14.07
N ASP A 114 -5.91 -9.82 14.80
CA ASP A 114 -5.99 -9.58 16.24
C ASP A 114 -6.17 -8.10 16.57
N LYS A 115 -7.07 -7.81 17.52
CA LYS A 115 -7.35 -6.44 17.98
C LYS A 115 -6.10 -5.75 18.50
N ASP A 116 -5.23 -6.47 19.22
CA ASP A 116 -3.99 -5.91 19.75
C ASP A 116 -3.01 -5.51 18.65
N VAL A 117 -2.90 -6.33 17.60
CA VAL A 117 -2.06 -6.02 16.42
C VAL A 117 -2.62 -4.80 15.67
N VAL A 118 -3.94 -4.71 15.53
CA VAL A 118 -4.59 -3.51 14.97
C VAL A 118 -4.23 -2.27 15.78
N LEU A 119 -4.41 -2.31 17.10
CA LEU A 119 -4.11 -1.17 17.97
C LEU A 119 -2.63 -0.81 17.95
N GLN A 120 -1.73 -1.80 17.87
CA GLN A 120 -0.30 -1.57 17.70
C GLN A 120 0.00 -0.79 16.42
N TYR A 121 -0.54 -1.20 15.28
CA TYR A 121 -0.33 -0.49 14.01
C TYR A 121 -0.94 0.90 13.99
N LEU A 122 -2.14 1.07 14.55
CA LEU A 122 -2.76 2.40 14.66
C LEU A 122 -1.91 3.35 15.52
N ARG A 123 -1.36 2.86 16.64
CA ARG A 123 -0.45 3.64 17.50
C ARG A 123 0.87 3.99 16.80
N ALA A 124 1.37 3.10 15.94
CA ALA A 124 2.57 3.36 15.14
C ALA A 124 2.36 4.45 14.07
N GLY A 125 1.11 4.72 13.67
CA GLY A 125 0.76 5.74 12.68
C GLY A 125 0.10 5.20 11.41
N VAL A 126 -0.16 3.90 11.33
CA VAL A 126 -0.96 3.30 10.24
C VAL A 126 -2.37 3.90 10.28
N ARG A 127 -2.90 4.30 9.12
CA ARG A 127 -4.20 5.00 9.03
C ARG A 127 -5.31 4.16 8.38
N ARG A 128 -5.00 2.93 7.97
CA ARG A 128 -5.97 2.01 7.38
C ARG A 128 -5.56 0.57 7.66
N ILE A 129 -6.51 -0.28 8.03
CA ILE A 129 -6.32 -1.72 8.15
C ILE A 129 -7.13 -2.41 7.06
N GLY A 130 -6.49 -3.30 6.30
CA GLY A 130 -7.16 -4.24 5.40
C GLY A 130 -7.23 -5.61 6.04
N THR A 131 -8.43 -6.03 6.44
CA THR A 131 -8.68 -7.32 7.08
C THR A 131 -10.08 -7.83 6.77
N SER A 132 -10.23 -9.16 6.71
CA SER A 132 -11.54 -9.83 6.66
C SER A 132 -12.12 -10.12 8.04
N ALA A 133 -11.33 -9.99 9.11
CA ALA A 133 -11.76 -10.24 10.50
C ALA A 133 -12.34 -8.99 11.18
N GLY A 134 -12.75 -7.98 10.41
CA GLY A 134 -13.14 -6.67 10.95
C GLY A 134 -14.29 -6.72 11.95
N ILE A 135 -15.27 -7.60 11.73
CA ILE A 135 -16.39 -7.79 12.67
C ILE A 135 -15.88 -8.28 14.03
N ASP A 136 -14.98 -9.25 14.06
CA ASP A 136 -14.48 -9.82 15.31
C ASP A 136 -13.54 -8.86 16.05
N ILE A 137 -12.71 -8.13 15.31
CA ILE A 137 -11.82 -7.10 15.86
C ILE A 137 -12.62 -5.98 16.56
N CYS A 138 -13.76 -5.59 15.97
CA CYS A 138 -14.59 -4.49 16.47
C CYS A 138 -15.56 -4.90 17.58
N LYS A 139 -15.70 -6.19 17.90
CA LYS A 139 -16.50 -6.61 19.06
C LYS A 139 -15.86 -6.06 20.35
N LEU A 140 -16.71 -5.47 21.18
CA LEU A 140 -16.40 -4.98 22.52
C LEU A 140 -16.55 -6.11 23.52
#